data_AF-A0A6V7KZQ1-F1
#
_entry.id   AF-A0A6V7KZQ1-F1
#
_cell.length_a   1.000
_cell.length_b   1.000
_cell.length_c   1.000
_cell.angle_alpha   90.00
_cell.angle_beta   90.00
_cell.angle_gamma   90.00
#
_symmetry.space_group_name_H-M   'P 1'
#
loop_
_entity.id
_entity.type
_entity.pdbx_description
1 polymer ?
#
loop_
_entity_poly.entity_id
_entity_poly.type
_entity_poly.pdbx_seq_one_letter_code
_entity_poly.pdbx_strand_id
1 'polypeptide(L)' 'MSVHYKFKSTLDYDTVSFDGLHISVADLKKAIFHQKRIGKNTDFDLLITNAQTKE' A
#
# COMPACT_ATOMS: atom_id res chain seq x y z
N MET A 1 4.81 -11.42 7.96
CA MET A 1 5.84 -10.51 7.41
C MET A 1 5.22 -9.12 7.25
N SER A 2 5.98 -8.06 6.98
CA SER A 2 5.41 -6.70 6.88
C SER A 2 5.97 -5.94 5.67
N VAL A 3 5.10 -5.12 5.04
CA VAL A 3 5.49 -4.14 4.02
C VAL A 3 5.42 -2.76 4.64
N HIS A 4 6.52 -2.02 4.58
CA HIS A 4 6.58 -0.62 4.94
C HIS A 4 6.34 0.22 3.69
N TYR A 5 5.33 1.08 3.72
CA TYR A 5 4.95 1.93 2.61
C TYR A 5 4.71 3.36 3.09
N LYS A 6 4.72 4.31 2.16
CA LYS A 6 4.48 5.72 2.46
C LYS A 6 3.84 6.39 1.26
N PHE A 7 2.88 7.26 1.53
CA PHE A 7 2.33 8.10 0.48
C PHE A 7 3.28 9.23 0.16
N LYS A 8 3.38 9.58 -1.13
CA LYS A 8 4.18 10.73 -1.58
C LYS A 8 3.78 12.04 -0.89
N SER A 9 2.52 12.16 -0.49
CA SER A 9 1.96 13.33 0.19
C SER A 9 2.13 13.33 1.71
N THR A 10 2.58 12.23 2.33
CA THR A 10 2.78 12.12 3.79
C THR A 10 4.27 12.12 4.12
N LEU A 11 4.61 12.46 5.37
CA LEU A 11 5.96 12.29 5.91
C LEU A 11 6.12 10.94 6.62
N ASP A 12 5.02 10.41 7.14
CA ASP A 12 4.98 9.19 7.94
C ASP A 12 4.91 7.92 7.07
N TYR A 13 5.44 6.82 7.63
CA TYR A 13 5.44 5.50 7.01
C TYR A 13 4.40 4.61 7.70
N ASP A 14 3.54 4.01 6.90
CA ASP A 14 2.60 3.01 7.36
C ASP A 14 3.15 1.61 7.11
N THR A 15 2.63 0.65 7.86
CA THR A 15 3.02 -0.76 7.73
C THR A 15 1.78 -1.61 7.51
N VAL A 16 1.81 -2.45 6.47
CA VAL A 16 0.83 -3.52 6.25
C VAL A 16 1.43 -4.83 6.71
N SER A 17 0.76 -5.49 7.65
CA SER A 17 1.12 -6.85 8.07
C SER A 17 0.38 -7.86 7.20
N PHE A 18 1.09 -8.89 6.74
CA PHE A 18 0.50 -9.95 5.93
C PHE A 18 1.09 -11.32 6.29
N ASP A 19 0.32 -12.36 6.03
CA ASP A 19 0.72 -13.75 6.23
C ASP A 19 1.32 -14.33 4.94
N GLY A 20 2.36 -15.16 5.06
CA GLY A 20 3.09 -15.72 3.93
C GLY A 20 4.39 -14.99 3.55
N LEU A 21 5.02 -15.48 2.47
CA LEU A 21 6.34 -15.02 2.01
C LEU A 21 6.26 -13.72 1.19
N HIS A 22 5.19 -13.53 0.42
CA HIS A 22 4.94 -12.36 -0.40
C HIS A 22 3.47 -11.95 -0.36
N ILE A 23 3.20 -10.68 -0.65
CA ILE A 23 1.86 -10.14 -0.83
C ILE A 23 1.68 -9.68 -2.27
N SER A 24 0.54 -10.02 -2.87
CA SER A 24 0.17 -9.53 -4.20
C SER A 24 -0.11 -8.03 -4.15
N VAL A 25 0.27 -7.31 -5.21
CA VAL A 25 0.04 -5.85 -5.33
C VAL A 25 -1.44 -5.50 -5.13
N ALA A 26 -2.37 -6.32 -5.66
CA ALA A 26 -3.80 -6.12 -5.49
C ALA A 26 -4.26 -6.21 -4.03
N ASP A 27 -3.73 -7.16 -3.25
CA ASP A 27 -4.04 -7.30 -1.84
C ASP A 27 -3.41 -6.19 -1.01
N LEU A 28 -2.18 -5.79 -1.34
CA LEU A 28 -1.54 -4.64 -0.73
C LEU A 28 -2.36 -3.36 -0.95
N LYS A 29 -2.82 -3.10 -2.19
CA LYS A 29 -3.73 -1.98 -2.49
C LYS A 29 -4.98 -2.05 -1.62
N LYS A 30 -5.67 -3.20 -1.57
CA LYS A 30 -6.89 -3.40 -0.76
C LYS A 30 -6.65 -3.13 0.72
N ALA A 31 -5.54 -3.62 1.28
CA ALA A 31 -5.17 -3.38 2.67
C ALA A 31 -4.97 -1.89 2.95
N ILE A 32 -4.27 -1.17 2.07
CA ILE A 32 -4.05 0.27 2.16
C ILE A 32 -5.39 1.03 2.07
N PHE A 33 -6.27 0.69 1.13
CA PHE A 33 -7.60 1.28 1.00
C PHE A 33 -8.41 1.11 2.29
N HIS A 34 -8.39 -0.11 2.85
CA HIS A 34 -9.10 -0.43 4.08
C HIS A 34 -8.52 0.35 5.28
N GLN A 35 -7.20 0.37 5.44
CA GLN A 35 -6.50 1.06 6.54
C GLN A 35 -6.69 2.57 6.50
N LYS A 36 -6.61 3.19 5.32
CA LYS A 36 -6.77 4.65 5.16
C LYS A 36 -8.22 5.08 4.98
N ARG A 37 -9.18 4.13 4.94
CA ARG A 37 -10.61 4.38 4.70
C ARG A 37 -10.83 5.25 3.45
N ILE A 38 -9.95 5.10 2.45
CA ILE A 38 -10.09 5.77 1.16
C ILE A 38 -11.36 5.18 0.54
N GLY A 39 -12.37 6.03 0.35
CA GLY A 39 -13.75 5.62 0.08
C GLY A 39 -13.87 4.62 -1.06
N LYS A 40 -14.85 3.72 -0.98
CA LYS A 40 -15.10 2.65 -1.97
C LYS A 40 -15.41 3.12 -3.41
N ASN A 41 -15.49 4.44 -3.64
CA ASN A 41 -16.21 5.02 -4.77
C ASN A 41 -15.33 6.01 -5.54
N THR A 42 -14.16 5.55 -5.99
CA THR A 42 -13.09 6.46 -6.34
C THR A 42 -12.46 6.12 -7.68
N ASP A 43 -12.67 7.02 -8.64
CA ASP A 43 -12.01 7.20 -9.94
C ASP A 43 -10.47 7.38 -9.86
N PHE A 44 -9.80 6.74 -8.90
CA PHE A 44 -8.38 6.91 -8.67
C PHE A 44 -7.70 5.54 -8.53
N ASP A 45 -6.57 5.38 -9.22
CA ASP A 45 -5.71 4.20 -9.08
C ASP A 45 -4.59 4.47 -8.07
N LEU A 46 -4.33 3.50 -7.21
CA LEU A 46 -3.19 3.54 -6.31
C LEU A 46 -1.95 2.99 -7.03
N LEU A 47 -1.08 3.87 -7.51
CA LEU A 47 0.20 3.47 -8.08
C LEU A 47 1.17 3.10 -6.96
N ILE A 48 1.74 1.89 -7.06
CA ILE A 48 2.75 1.39 -6.13
C ILE A 48 4.08 1.39 -6.88
N THR A 49 5.10 2.00 -6.27
CA THR A 49 6.47 2.02 -6.76
C THR A 49 7.38 1.51 -5.65
N ASN A 50 8.29 0.62 -5.98
CA ASN A 50 9.27 0.09 -5.04
C ASN A 50 10.31 1.17 -4.71
N ALA A 51 10.46 1.49 -3.43
CA ALA A 51 11.40 2.53 -2.99
C ALA A 51 12.88 2.13 -3.18
N GLN A 52 13.20 0.84 -3.21
CA GLN A 52 14.58 0.34 -3.36
C GLN A 52 14.99 0.23 -4.82
N THR A 53 14.15 -0.37 -5.67
CA THR A 53 14.47 -0.59 -7.09
C THR A 53 13.96 0.52 -8.01
N LYS A 54 13.08 1.40 -7.50
CA LYS A 54 12.38 2.46 -8.26
C LYS A 54 11.52 1.93 -9.41
N GLU A 55 11.15 0.65 -9.36
CA GLU A 55 10.19 0.02 -10.27
C GLU A 55 8.74 0.30 -9.89
#